data_AF-A0A7C5S1C0-F1
#
_entry.id   AF-A0A7C5S1C0-F1
#
_cell.length_a   1.000
_cell.length_b   1.000
_cell.length_c   1.000
_cell.angle_alpha   90.00
_cell.angle_beta   90.00
_cell.angle_gamma   90.00
#
_symmetry.space_group_name_H-M   'P 1'
#
loop_
_entity.id
_entity.type
_entity.pdbx_description
1 polymer ?
#
loop_
_entity_poly.entity_id
_entity_poly.type
_entity_poly.pdbx_seq_one_letter_code
_entity_poly.pdbx_strand_id
1 'polypeptide(L)'
;GDNIIRNALDRIEFYKFDNLKKYFPYVRSIREFISSDKYLGNVKVEILGPKDKINKLTPSQKLEMALPVVKKISEQARTNTSEFVGTKLFRHRMLREVFRNKKIKIDIDDVQRKELEEVKLAEKDWYAQTGFYGTEEERSFINFIDSFIDKLRQKYSDIALLRNEKFFQVFDFDEGRPFEPDFIMILKKKNKVISIYQIFIEAKGDLFKDINGRFENSKEGWKQKFLLEMEGKADTDLKLENKNFKLIGLPFYNEKLKKEFEDALENKTIS
;
A
#
# COMPACT_ATOMS: atom_id res chain seq x y z
N GLY A 1 30.95 -12.64 18.88
CA GLY A 1 29.59 -12.25 19.31
C GLY A 1 28.59 -13.34 18.98
N ASP A 2 28.75 -13.97 17.82
CA ASP A 2 27.81 -14.88 17.18
C ASP A 2 27.35 -16.04 18.07
N ASN A 3 28.27 -16.65 18.83
CA ASN A 3 27.91 -17.73 19.75
C ASN A 3 26.99 -17.26 20.89
N ILE A 4 27.14 -16.02 21.36
CA ILE A 4 26.28 -15.42 22.39
C ILE A 4 24.91 -15.13 21.81
N ILE A 5 24.86 -14.54 20.61
CA ILE A 5 23.60 -14.25 19.90
C ILE A 5 22.87 -15.56 19.62
N ARG A 6 23.56 -16.57 19.07
CA ARG A 6 23.00 -17.89 18.84
C ARG A 6 22.42 -18.50 20.11
N ASN A 7 23.14 -18.44 21.23
CA ASN A 7 22.62 -18.91 22.52
C ASN A 7 21.37 -18.14 22.97
N ALA A 8 21.29 -16.83 22.70
CA ALA A 8 20.11 -16.03 22.98
C ALA A 8 18.91 -16.46 22.13
N LEU A 9 19.13 -16.70 20.83
CA LEU A 9 18.09 -17.16 19.90
C LEU A 9 17.57 -18.54 20.28
N ASP A 10 18.45 -19.49 20.62
CA ASP A 10 18.09 -20.87 20.98
C ASP A 10 17.17 -20.94 22.23
N ARG A 11 17.19 -19.91 23.08
CA ARG A 11 16.33 -19.81 24.28
C ARG A 11 14.89 -19.35 23.99
N ILE A 12 14.58 -18.96 22.75
CA ILE A 12 13.27 -18.41 22.38
C ILE A 12 12.72 -19.20 21.20
N GLU A 13 11.57 -19.85 21.41
CA GLU A 13 10.96 -20.74 20.41
C GLU A 13 10.71 -20.08 19.06
N PHE A 14 10.46 -18.76 19.05
CA PHE A 14 10.29 -17.98 17.82
C PHE A 14 11.42 -18.21 16.80
N TYR A 15 12.66 -18.36 17.27
CA TYR A 15 13.86 -18.46 16.42
C TYR A 15 14.21 -19.89 16.00
N LYS A 16 13.42 -20.90 16.37
CA LYS A 16 13.54 -22.23 15.73
C LYS A 16 13.42 -22.04 14.21
N PHE A 17 14.32 -22.63 13.44
CA PHE A 17 14.47 -22.27 12.02
C PHE A 17 13.17 -22.42 11.21
N ASP A 18 12.41 -23.49 11.43
CA ASP A 18 11.12 -23.72 10.77
C ASP A 18 10.09 -22.63 11.09
N ASN A 19 10.11 -22.10 12.31
CA ASN A 19 9.23 -21.00 12.70
C ASN A 19 9.77 -19.66 12.21
N LEU A 20 11.08 -19.42 12.32
CA LEU A 20 11.74 -18.22 11.81
C LEU A 20 11.48 -18.02 10.32
N LYS A 21 11.51 -19.11 9.54
CA LYS A 21 11.19 -19.13 8.10
C LYS A 21 9.81 -18.60 7.76
N LYS A 22 8.84 -18.67 8.67
CA LYS A 22 7.49 -18.12 8.47
C LYS A 22 7.49 -16.59 8.48
N TYR A 23 8.35 -15.99 9.31
CA TYR A 23 8.46 -14.54 9.47
C TYR A 23 9.54 -13.93 8.57
N PHE A 24 10.56 -14.71 8.20
CA PHE A 24 11.66 -14.29 7.34
C PHE A 24 11.85 -15.31 6.21
N PRO A 25 10.97 -15.34 5.19
CA PRO A 25 10.91 -16.42 4.19
C PRO A 25 12.20 -16.57 3.37
N TYR A 26 12.94 -15.47 3.16
CA TYR A 26 14.17 -15.45 2.38
C TYR A 26 15.43 -15.85 3.16
N VAL A 27 15.33 -16.10 4.47
CA VAL A 27 16.47 -16.54 5.28
C VAL A 27 16.83 -17.99 4.91
N ARG A 28 18.12 -18.25 4.67
CA ARG A 28 18.62 -19.58 4.27
C ARG A 28 19.16 -20.37 5.46
N SER A 29 19.60 -19.70 6.51
CA SER A 29 20.09 -20.36 7.73
C SER A 29 20.05 -19.42 8.94
N ILE A 30 20.09 -19.99 10.16
CA ILE A 30 20.29 -19.22 11.39
C ILE A 30 21.61 -18.44 11.37
N ARG A 31 22.65 -19.00 10.74
CA ARG A 31 23.94 -18.32 10.60
C ARG A 31 23.79 -17.04 9.79
N GLU A 32 23.09 -17.10 8.66
CA GLU A 32 22.79 -15.92 7.84
C GLU A 32 21.94 -14.90 8.62
N PHE A 33 20.93 -15.36 9.37
CA PHE A 33 20.11 -14.48 10.21
C PHE A 33 20.95 -13.69 11.23
N ILE A 34 21.98 -14.30 11.79
CA ILE A 34 22.88 -13.67 12.76
C ILE A 34 23.88 -12.72 12.08
N SER A 35 24.53 -13.17 11.00
CA SER A 35 25.71 -12.48 10.48
C SER A 35 25.43 -11.52 9.32
N SER A 36 24.28 -11.62 8.66
CA SER A 36 23.97 -10.77 7.51
C SER A 36 23.44 -9.40 7.93
N ASP A 37 23.93 -8.35 7.26
CA ASP A 37 23.46 -6.97 7.43
C ASP A 37 21.98 -6.79 7.09
N LYS A 38 21.38 -7.74 6.33
CA LYS A 38 19.95 -7.77 6.04
C LYS A 38 19.09 -8.16 7.25
N TYR A 39 19.71 -8.75 8.28
CA TYR A 39 19.05 -9.26 9.48
C TYR A 39 19.74 -8.70 10.74
N LEU A 40 20.24 -9.54 11.64
CA LEU A 40 20.83 -9.09 12.91
C LEU A 40 22.22 -8.46 12.76
N GLY A 41 22.90 -8.65 11.63
CA GLY A 41 24.28 -8.18 11.44
C GLY A 41 24.45 -6.67 11.58
N ASN A 42 23.41 -5.89 11.23
CA ASN A 42 23.42 -4.43 11.35
C ASN A 42 22.72 -3.90 12.63
N VAL A 43 22.27 -4.79 13.52
CA VAL A 43 21.64 -4.38 14.78
C VAL A 43 22.72 -3.94 15.77
N LYS A 44 22.73 -2.65 16.08
CA LYS A 44 23.64 -2.06 17.08
C LYS A 44 22.90 -1.89 18.40
N VAL A 45 23.54 -2.31 19.49
CA VAL A 45 23.03 -2.15 20.86
C VAL A 45 23.95 -1.16 21.57
N GLU A 46 23.39 -0.02 21.96
CA GLU A 46 24.10 0.97 22.76
C GLU A 46 23.95 0.64 24.24
N ILE A 47 25.07 0.61 24.95
CA ILE A 47 25.13 0.28 26.38
C ILE A 47 25.70 1.49 27.11
N LEU A 48 24.96 1.99 28.09
CA LEU A 48 25.37 3.11 28.94
C LEU A 48 25.77 2.60 30.32
N GLY A 49 26.92 3.05 30.82
CA GLY A 49 27.44 2.63 32.12
C GLY A 49 28.91 2.96 32.32
N PRO A 50 29.47 2.64 33.50
CA PRO A 50 30.88 2.89 33.81
C PRO A 50 31.82 2.16 32.83
N LYS A 51 32.79 2.88 32.26
CA LYS A 51 33.70 2.40 31.19
C LYS A 51 34.46 1.13 31.59
N ASP A 52 34.89 1.07 32.84
CA ASP A 52 35.57 -0.04 33.49
C ASP A 52 34.72 -1.31 33.59
N LYS A 53 33.39 -1.18 33.71
CA LYS A 53 32.45 -2.32 33.68
C LYS A 53 32.10 -2.75 32.27
N ILE A 54 31.90 -1.80 31.35
CA ILE A 54 31.57 -2.09 29.94
C ILE A 54 32.72 -2.83 29.24
N ASN A 55 33.96 -2.43 29.49
CA ASN A 55 35.12 -3.05 28.86
C ASN A 55 35.40 -4.49 29.36
N LYS A 56 34.77 -4.91 30.47
CA LYS A 56 34.98 -6.22 31.12
C LYS A 56 33.71 -7.06 31.22
N LEU A 57 32.80 -6.92 30.25
CA LEU A 57 31.56 -7.70 30.20
C LEU A 57 31.83 -9.20 30.03
N THR A 58 31.30 -9.99 30.96
CA THR A 58 31.33 -11.46 30.90
C THR A 58 30.40 -11.99 29.80
N PRO A 59 30.60 -13.23 29.32
CA PRO A 59 29.68 -13.86 28.37
C PRO A 59 28.23 -13.93 28.87
N SER A 60 28.01 -14.16 30.17
CA SER A 60 26.68 -14.20 30.77
C SER A 60 25.98 -12.84 30.71
N GLN A 61 26.71 -11.76 31.04
CA GLN A 61 26.16 -10.40 30.95
C GLN A 61 25.85 -10.02 29.50
N LYS A 62 26.70 -10.40 28.55
CA LYS A 62 26.44 -10.20 27.11
C LYS A 62 25.18 -10.93 26.65
N LEU A 63 24.94 -12.12 27.17
CA LEU A 63 23.73 -12.89 26.89
C LEU A 63 22.49 -12.24 27.50
N GLU A 64 22.56 -11.80 28.76
CA GLU A 64 21.48 -11.07 29.43
C GLU A 64 21.09 -9.80 28.69
N MET A 65 22.05 -9.10 28.09
CA MET A 65 21.78 -7.92 27.26
C MET A 65 21.21 -8.27 25.88
N ALA A 66 21.63 -9.39 25.28
CA ALA A 66 21.11 -9.82 23.97
C ALA A 66 19.64 -10.28 24.05
N LEU A 67 19.25 -10.94 25.15
CA LEU A 67 17.92 -11.55 25.31
C LEU A 67 16.75 -10.56 25.15
N PRO A 68 16.71 -9.38 25.80
CA PRO A 68 15.66 -8.38 25.58
C PRO A 68 15.59 -7.88 24.15
N VAL A 69 16.75 -7.70 23.49
CA VAL A 69 16.83 -7.20 22.12
C VAL A 69 16.19 -8.19 21.16
N VAL A 70 16.56 -9.47 21.25
CA VAL A 70 15.95 -10.50 20.40
C VAL A 70 14.48 -10.74 20.75
N LYS A 71 14.07 -10.65 22.03
CA LYS A 71 12.64 -10.69 22.37
C LYS A 71 11.83 -9.60 21.66
N LYS A 72 12.30 -8.35 21.73
CA LYS A 72 11.66 -7.21 21.06
C LYS A 72 11.58 -7.40 19.55
N ILE A 73 12.62 -7.91 18.91
CA ILE A 73 12.61 -8.22 17.47
C ILE A 73 11.56 -9.28 17.15
N SER A 74 11.46 -10.34 17.97
CA SER A 74 10.45 -11.38 17.76
C SER A 74 9.02 -10.88 17.92
N GLU A 75 8.78 -9.98 18.88
CA GLU A 75 7.47 -9.34 19.08
C GLU A 75 7.10 -8.46 17.88
N GLN A 76 8.03 -7.62 17.41
CA GLN A 76 7.81 -6.78 16.23
C GLN A 76 7.61 -7.60 14.95
N ALA A 77 8.34 -8.71 14.79
CA ALA A 77 8.12 -9.61 13.67
C ALA A 77 6.71 -10.22 13.73
N ARG A 78 6.24 -10.64 14.90
CA ARG A 78 4.88 -11.17 15.07
C ARG A 78 3.78 -10.14 14.78
N THR A 79 3.99 -8.87 15.08
CA THR A 79 3.00 -7.82 14.80
C THR A 79 3.01 -7.37 13.35
N ASN A 80 4.15 -7.45 12.67
CA ASN A 80 4.33 -6.90 11.33
C ASN A 80 4.23 -7.94 10.21
N THR A 81 4.33 -9.23 10.53
CA THR A 81 4.13 -10.32 9.56
C THR A 81 2.67 -10.72 9.55
N SER A 82 1.98 -10.48 8.44
CA SER A 82 0.64 -11.02 8.23
C SER A 82 0.70 -12.55 8.12
N GLU A 83 -0.21 -13.25 8.80
CA GLU A 83 -0.36 -14.71 8.62
C GLU A 83 -0.88 -15.10 7.23
N PHE A 84 -1.47 -14.12 6.52
CA PHE A 84 -2.08 -14.30 5.20
C PHE A 84 -1.60 -13.21 4.25
N VAL A 85 -1.24 -13.59 3.04
CA VAL A 85 -0.96 -12.64 1.95
C VAL A 85 -2.22 -12.37 1.12
N GLY A 86 -2.23 -11.27 0.38
CA GLY A 86 -3.26 -11.00 -0.61
C GLY A 86 -3.31 -12.12 -1.65
N THR A 87 -4.51 -12.68 -1.86
CA THR A 87 -4.74 -13.60 -2.97
C THR A 87 -4.56 -12.86 -4.30
N LYS A 88 -4.00 -13.56 -5.28
CA LYS A 88 -3.98 -13.06 -6.66
C LYS A 88 -5.38 -13.04 -7.28
N LEU A 89 -6.31 -13.86 -6.78
CA LEU A 89 -7.68 -13.93 -7.28
C LEU A 89 -8.55 -12.82 -6.68
N PHE A 90 -8.83 -11.79 -7.47
CA PHE A 90 -9.81 -10.75 -7.18
C PHE A 90 -11.20 -11.29 -7.49
N ARG A 91 -12.02 -11.38 -6.44
CA ARG A 91 -13.41 -11.83 -6.55
C ARG A 91 -14.32 -10.65 -6.82
N HIS A 92 -15.17 -10.78 -7.82
CA HIS A 92 -16.12 -9.72 -8.13
C HIS A 92 -17.08 -9.48 -6.95
N ARG A 93 -17.44 -8.22 -6.76
CA ARG A 93 -18.46 -7.76 -5.82
C ARG A 93 -19.34 -6.75 -6.52
N MET A 94 -20.63 -6.74 -6.19
CA MET A 94 -21.51 -5.72 -6.74
C MET A 94 -21.20 -4.37 -6.09
N LEU A 95 -21.16 -3.29 -6.88
CA LEU A 95 -20.86 -1.95 -6.33
C LEU A 95 -21.83 -1.56 -5.22
N ARG A 96 -23.12 -1.87 -5.34
CA ARG A 96 -24.16 -1.65 -4.31
C ARG A 96 -23.91 -2.40 -3.00
N GLU A 97 -23.13 -3.48 -3.02
CA GLU A 97 -22.78 -4.23 -1.81
C GLU A 97 -21.66 -3.53 -1.04
N VAL A 98 -20.75 -2.88 -1.77
CA VAL A 98 -19.54 -2.21 -1.26
C VAL A 98 -19.82 -0.76 -0.90
N PHE A 99 -20.37 0.02 -1.84
CA PHE A 99 -20.71 1.42 -1.68
C PHE A 99 -22.15 1.54 -1.19
N ARG A 100 -22.31 2.05 0.04
CA ARG A 100 -23.59 2.26 0.70
C ARG A 100 -23.65 3.65 1.28
N ASN A 101 -24.85 4.12 1.61
CA ASN A 101 -25.03 5.38 2.32
C ASN A 101 -24.28 5.33 3.65
N LYS A 102 -23.27 6.19 3.79
CA LYS A 102 -22.40 6.29 4.96
C LYS A 102 -22.50 7.70 5.53
N LYS A 103 -22.74 7.80 6.84
CA LYS A 103 -22.61 9.09 7.55
C LYS A 103 -21.12 9.30 7.85
N ILE A 104 -20.56 10.37 7.30
CA ILE A 104 -19.20 10.83 7.61
C ILE A 104 -19.26 11.88 8.72
N LYS A 105 -18.32 11.81 9.66
CA LYS A 105 -18.11 12.87 10.65
C LYS A 105 -17.10 13.83 10.06
N ILE A 106 -17.48 15.09 9.94
CA ILE A 106 -16.63 16.17 9.42
C ILE A 106 -16.40 17.12 10.59
N ASP A 107 -15.16 17.58 10.75
CA ASP A 107 -14.84 18.60 11.74
C ASP A 107 -15.44 19.95 11.30
N ILE A 108 -15.95 20.73 12.25
CA ILE A 108 -16.61 22.01 11.97
C ILE A 108 -15.63 23.00 11.31
N ASP A 109 -14.35 22.93 11.69
CA ASP A 109 -13.28 23.75 11.10
C ASP A 109 -12.96 23.36 9.64
N ASP A 110 -13.27 22.14 9.23
CA ASP A 110 -13.14 21.68 7.84
C ASP A 110 -14.36 22.07 7.00
N VAL A 111 -15.54 22.21 7.62
CA VAL A 111 -16.76 22.71 6.96
C VAL A 111 -16.59 24.19 6.64
N GLN A 112 -16.15 25.00 7.61
CA GLN A 112 -15.98 26.45 7.41
C GLN A 112 -14.89 26.81 6.40
N ARG A 113 -13.86 25.97 6.23
CA ARG A 113 -12.83 26.13 5.19
C ARG A 113 -13.26 25.68 3.79
N LYS A 114 -14.41 25.01 3.65
CA LYS A 114 -14.89 24.41 2.39
C LYS A 114 -16.04 25.16 1.72
N GLU A 115 -16.56 26.23 2.32
CA GLU A 115 -17.69 26.99 1.77
C GLU A 115 -17.37 27.75 0.46
N LEU A 116 -16.10 27.83 0.06
CA LEU A 116 -15.69 28.64 -1.10
C LEU A 116 -15.52 27.89 -2.43
N GLU A 117 -15.35 26.58 -2.46
CA GLU A 117 -15.31 25.83 -3.73
C GLU A 117 -15.78 24.40 -3.50
N GLU A 118 -17.09 24.20 -3.34
CA GLU A 118 -17.67 22.92 -3.76
C GLU A 118 -17.39 22.82 -5.25
N VAL A 119 -16.35 22.06 -5.63
CA VAL A 119 -16.26 21.51 -6.99
C VAL A 119 -17.64 20.96 -7.26
N LYS A 120 -18.33 21.46 -8.29
CA LYS A 120 -19.72 21.13 -8.61
C LYS A 120 -19.84 19.67 -9.10
N LEU A 121 -19.38 18.73 -8.30
CA LEU A 121 -19.32 17.31 -8.56
C LEU A 121 -20.71 16.72 -8.68
N ALA A 122 -21.70 17.31 -7.99
CA ALA A 122 -23.10 16.97 -8.16
C ALA A 122 -23.60 17.15 -9.61
N GLU A 123 -22.96 18.03 -10.40
CA GLU A 123 -23.28 18.23 -11.82
C GLU A 123 -22.46 17.31 -12.75
N LYS A 124 -21.47 16.57 -12.23
CA LYS A 124 -20.56 15.71 -13.00
C LYS A 124 -21.10 14.28 -13.03
N ASP A 125 -21.60 13.86 -14.18
CA ASP A 125 -22.14 12.52 -14.45
C ASP A 125 -21.16 11.35 -14.23
N TRP A 126 -19.86 11.65 -14.22
CA TRP A 126 -18.79 10.67 -14.05
C TRP A 126 -18.33 10.49 -12.61
N TYR A 127 -18.77 11.31 -11.64
CA TYR A 127 -18.38 11.21 -10.23
C TYR A 127 -19.54 10.69 -9.39
N ALA A 128 -19.31 9.62 -8.61
CA ALA A 128 -20.41 8.89 -7.98
C ALA A 128 -20.98 9.55 -6.70
N GLN A 129 -20.19 10.37 -6.01
CA GLN A 129 -20.61 11.01 -4.75
C GLN A 129 -21.06 12.46 -4.96
N THR A 130 -22.05 12.92 -4.19
CA THR A 130 -22.64 14.26 -4.37
C THR A 130 -21.83 15.40 -3.76
N GLY A 131 -20.85 15.10 -2.91
CA GLY A 131 -20.01 16.09 -2.25
C GLY A 131 -18.63 15.52 -1.95
N PHE A 132 -17.67 16.40 -1.70
CA PHE A 132 -16.28 16.03 -1.48
C PHE A 132 -15.67 16.77 -0.30
N TYR A 133 -15.20 15.99 0.68
CA TYR A 133 -14.50 16.46 1.87
C TYR A 133 -13.17 15.71 1.97
N GLY A 134 -12.20 16.09 1.14
CA GLY A 134 -10.89 15.44 1.10
C GLY A 134 -9.70 16.38 1.20
N THR A 135 -8.51 15.82 1.00
CA THR A 135 -7.24 16.54 1.05
C THR A 135 -7.01 17.39 -0.20
N GLU A 136 -5.99 18.25 -0.16
CA GLU A 136 -5.59 19.04 -1.33
C GLU A 136 -5.14 18.14 -2.50
N GLU A 137 -4.47 17.02 -2.22
CA GLU A 137 -4.03 16.06 -3.23
C GLU A 137 -5.19 15.35 -3.91
N GLU A 138 -6.19 14.92 -3.13
CA GLU A 138 -7.42 14.33 -3.68
C GLU A 138 -8.20 15.36 -4.52
N ARG A 139 -8.25 16.63 -4.10
CA ARG A 139 -8.88 17.72 -4.88
C ARG A 139 -8.15 17.96 -6.19
N SER A 140 -6.82 18.04 -6.14
CA SER A 140 -5.97 18.20 -7.33
C SER A 140 -6.17 17.03 -8.30
N PHE A 141 -6.25 15.79 -7.80
CA PHE A 141 -6.55 14.61 -8.61
C PHE A 141 -7.91 14.71 -9.31
N ILE A 142 -8.97 15.10 -8.59
CA ILE A 142 -10.31 15.28 -9.15
C ILE A 142 -10.30 16.33 -10.27
N ASN A 143 -9.62 17.46 -10.06
CA ASN A 143 -9.48 18.50 -11.09
C ASN A 143 -8.71 18.01 -12.32
N PHE A 144 -7.67 17.20 -12.13
CA PHE A 144 -6.98 16.54 -13.24
C PHE A 144 -7.93 15.64 -14.02
N ILE A 145 -8.69 14.78 -13.36
CA ILE A 145 -9.62 13.87 -14.02
C ILE A 145 -10.69 14.66 -14.76
N ASP A 146 -11.25 15.73 -14.20
CA ASP A 146 -12.21 16.59 -14.89
C ASP A 146 -11.65 17.12 -16.21
N SER A 147 -10.39 17.57 -16.23
CA SER A 147 -9.72 18.01 -17.45
C SER A 147 -9.42 16.89 -18.46
N PHE A 148 -9.44 15.63 -18.00
CA PHE A 148 -9.10 14.45 -18.80
C PHE A 148 -10.34 13.64 -19.24
N ILE A 149 -11.52 13.91 -18.66
CA ILE A 149 -12.76 13.15 -18.93
C ILE A 149 -13.13 13.14 -20.42
N ASP A 150 -12.98 14.26 -21.11
CA ASP A 150 -13.36 14.32 -22.52
C ASP A 150 -12.47 13.46 -23.42
N LYS A 151 -11.19 13.27 -23.05
CA LYS A 151 -10.31 12.29 -23.71
C LYS A 151 -10.82 10.87 -23.49
N LEU A 152 -11.21 10.52 -22.26
CA LEU A 152 -11.77 9.19 -21.95
C LEU A 152 -13.09 8.94 -22.70
N ARG A 153 -13.97 9.96 -22.77
CA ARG A 153 -15.26 9.87 -23.48
C ARG A 153 -15.11 9.56 -24.97
N GLN A 154 -13.94 9.77 -25.58
CA GLN A 154 -13.70 9.34 -26.97
C GLN A 154 -13.78 7.80 -27.12
N LYS A 155 -13.35 7.03 -26.10
CA LYS A 155 -13.24 5.57 -26.15
C LYS A 155 -14.24 4.83 -25.25
N TYR A 156 -14.73 5.48 -24.20
CA TYR A 156 -15.56 4.88 -23.16
C TYR A 156 -16.99 5.44 -23.16
N SER A 157 -17.98 4.55 -23.07
CA SER A 157 -19.41 4.92 -23.03
C SER A 157 -19.84 5.32 -21.63
N ASP A 158 -19.35 4.57 -20.64
CA ASP A 158 -19.65 4.78 -19.22
C ASP A 158 -18.33 4.99 -18.49
N ILE A 159 -18.28 6.03 -17.65
CA ILE A 159 -17.15 6.40 -16.81
C ILE A 159 -17.71 6.65 -15.41
N ALA A 160 -17.13 6.01 -14.40
CA ALA A 160 -17.49 6.25 -13.01
C ALA A 160 -16.24 6.31 -12.14
N LEU A 161 -16.00 7.44 -11.50
CA LEU A 161 -15.01 7.63 -10.45
C LEU A 161 -15.71 7.57 -9.09
N LEU A 162 -15.24 6.69 -8.22
CA LEU A 162 -15.76 6.51 -6.87
C LEU A 162 -14.63 6.75 -5.88
N ARG A 163 -14.84 7.67 -4.92
CA ARG A 163 -13.96 7.80 -3.76
C ARG A 163 -14.17 6.62 -2.81
N ASN A 164 -13.09 5.98 -2.39
CA ASN A 164 -13.10 4.89 -1.43
C ASN A 164 -12.88 5.44 -0.02
N GLU A 165 -14.00 5.82 0.61
CA GLU A 165 -14.07 6.27 2.02
C GLU A 165 -13.91 5.11 3.00
N LYS A 166 -12.88 4.28 2.83
CA LYS A 166 -12.69 3.01 3.56
C LYS A 166 -13.86 2.04 3.38
N PHE A 167 -14.49 2.04 2.21
CA PHE A 167 -15.55 1.08 1.89
C PHE A 167 -15.00 -0.34 1.71
N PHE A 168 -13.76 -0.44 1.25
CA PHE A 168 -13.04 -1.71 1.14
C PHE A 168 -11.54 -1.49 1.27
N GLN A 169 -10.85 -2.60 1.56
CA GLN A 169 -9.40 -2.72 1.53
C GLN A 169 -9.02 -3.89 0.63
N VAL A 170 -7.86 -3.79 0.01
CA VAL A 170 -7.18 -4.85 -0.73
C VAL A 170 -5.88 -5.17 -0.01
N PHE A 171 -5.35 -6.38 -0.19
CA PHE A 171 -4.15 -6.83 0.52
C PHE A 171 -3.04 -7.08 -0.48
N ASP A 172 -1.82 -6.63 -0.18
CA ASP A 172 -0.69 -6.81 -1.10
C ASP A 172 -0.27 -8.27 -1.22
N PHE A 173 0.31 -8.62 -2.37
CA PHE A 173 0.68 -10.01 -2.70
C PHE A 173 1.89 -10.54 -1.93
N ASP A 174 2.72 -9.63 -1.38
CA ASP A 174 3.99 -9.99 -0.77
C ASP A 174 3.85 -10.22 0.75
N GLU A 175 3.30 -9.24 1.47
CA GLU A 175 3.27 -9.24 2.94
C GLU A 175 1.86 -9.26 3.53
N GLY A 176 0.80 -9.21 2.72
CA GLY A 176 -0.58 -9.16 3.20
C GLY A 176 -0.94 -7.86 3.92
N ARG A 177 -0.24 -6.78 3.64
CA ARG A 177 -0.49 -5.44 4.16
C ARG A 177 -1.82 -4.91 3.61
N PRO A 178 -2.72 -4.41 4.48
CA PRO A 178 -3.96 -3.80 4.05
C PRO A 178 -3.71 -2.47 3.35
N PHE A 179 -4.31 -2.28 2.19
CA PHE A 179 -4.26 -1.07 1.39
C PHE A 179 -5.69 -0.61 1.07
N GLU A 180 -5.99 0.63 1.44
CA GLU A 180 -7.24 1.33 1.12
C GLU A 180 -6.91 2.37 0.03
N PRO A 181 -7.09 2.05 -1.27
CA PRO A 181 -6.83 3.01 -2.34
C PRO A 181 -7.79 4.19 -2.23
N ASP A 182 -7.37 5.41 -2.52
CA ASP A 182 -8.21 6.61 -2.42
C ASP A 182 -9.41 6.59 -3.39
N PHE A 183 -9.22 6.10 -4.61
CA PHE A 183 -10.26 6.05 -5.64
C PHE A 183 -10.28 4.73 -6.43
N ILE A 184 -11.47 4.39 -6.93
CA ILE A 184 -11.66 3.45 -8.03
C ILE A 184 -12.27 4.19 -9.21
N MET A 185 -11.71 3.97 -10.41
CA MET A 185 -12.33 4.38 -11.67
C MET A 185 -12.77 3.15 -12.46
N ILE A 186 -14.00 3.17 -12.95
CA ILE A 186 -14.59 2.14 -13.80
C ILE A 186 -14.86 2.72 -15.18
N LEU A 187 -14.30 2.09 -16.21
CA LEU A 187 -14.50 2.48 -17.60
C LEU A 187 -15.10 1.32 -18.38
N LYS A 188 -16.12 1.61 -19.19
CA LYS A 188 -16.72 0.63 -20.11
C LYS A 188 -16.58 1.11 -21.54
N LYS A 189 -15.95 0.29 -22.40
CA LYS A 189 -15.66 0.67 -23.80
C LYS A 189 -16.91 0.82 -24.66
N LYS A 190 -16.83 1.72 -25.65
CA LYS A 190 -17.80 1.89 -26.76
C LYS A 190 -17.65 0.78 -27.81
N ASN A 191 -17.91 -0.48 -27.46
CA ASN A 191 -17.81 -1.59 -28.41
C ASN A 191 -18.91 -2.64 -28.19
N LYS A 192 -19.11 -3.51 -29.19
CA LYS A 192 -20.09 -4.62 -29.14
C LYS A 192 -19.77 -5.67 -28.07
N VAL A 193 -18.56 -5.64 -27.49
CA VAL A 193 -18.08 -6.59 -26.49
C VAL A 193 -17.80 -5.85 -25.19
N ILE A 194 -18.59 -6.11 -24.13
CA ILE A 194 -18.47 -5.42 -22.84
C ILE A 194 -17.04 -5.57 -22.30
N SER A 195 -16.24 -4.51 -22.44
CA SER A 195 -14.86 -4.46 -21.95
C SER A 195 -14.83 -3.46 -20.80
N ILE A 196 -14.56 -3.95 -19.59
CA ILE A 196 -14.63 -3.16 -18.35
C ILE A 196 -13.23 -3.05 -17.78
N TYR A 197 -12.84 -1.83 -17.44
CA TYR A 197 -11.57 -1.51 -16.82
C TYR A 197 -11.87 -1.00 -15.42
N GLN A 198 -11.31 -1.65 -14.41
CA GLN A 198 -11.35 -1.18 -13.03
C GLN A 198 -9.94 -0.77 -12.62
N ILE A 199 -9.80 0.51 -12.30
CA ILE A 199 -8.52 1.18 -12.08
C ILE A 199 -8.47 1.64 -10.63
N PHE A 200 -7.44 1.18 -9.90
CA PHE A 200 -7.15 1.63 -8.53
C PHE A 200 -6.18 2.80 -8.56
N ILE A 201 -6.50 3.84 -7.77
CA ILE A 201 -5.81 5.13 -7.81
C ILE A 201 -5.58 5.62 -6.39
N GLU A 202 -4.42 6.24 -6.18
CA GLU A 202 -4.00 6.83 -4.92
C GLU A 202 -3.41 8.22 -5.19
N ALA A 203 -3.83 9.22 -4.42
CA ALA A 203 -3.24 10.56 -4.43
C ALA A 203 -2.27 10.72 -3.25
N LYS A 204 -1.08 11.29 -3.52
CA LYS A 204 -0.04 11.46 -2.50
C LYS A 204 0.68 12.79 -2.56
N GLY A 205 0.85 13.37 -1.37
CA GLY A 205 1.56 14.62 -1.15
C GLY A 205 3.08 14.44 -1.16
N ASP A 206 3.80 15.54 -1.30
CA ASP A 206 5.26 15.53 -1.40
C ASP A 206 5.96 15.06 -0.12
N LEU A 207 5.33 15.19 1.04
CA LEU A 207 5.85 14.75 2.34
C LEU A 207 6.11 13.24 2.39
N PHE A 208 5.50 12.47 1.49
CA PHE A 208 5.65 11.02 1.39
C PHE A 208 6.69 10.59 0.36
N LYS A 209 7.42 11.54 -0.24
CA LYS A 209 8.52 11.24 -1.16
C LYS A 209 9.79 10.82 -0.40
N ASP A 210 10.62 10.05 -1.07
CA ASP A 210 11.98 9.74 -0.69
C ASP A 210 12.93 10.90 -1.02
N ILE A 211 14.22 10.72 -0.71
CA ILE A 211 15.25 11.76 -0.89
C ILE A 211 15.41 12.16 -2.36
N ASN A 212 14.99 11.31 -3.29
CA ASN A 212 15.09 11.53 -4.74
C ASN A 212 13.85 12.24 -5.29
N GLY A 213 12.90 12.64 -4.43
CA GLY A 213 11.64 13.25 -4.84
C GLY A 213 10.66 12.25 -5.47
N ARG A 214 10.84 10.95 -5.23
CA ARG A 214 10.01 9.85 -5.76
C ARG A 214 9.33 9.10 -4.63
N PHE A 215 8.45 8.14 -4.93
CA PHE A 215 7.76 7.36 -3.90
C PHE A 215 8.35 5.97 -3.67
N GLU A 216 9.18 5.47 -4.60
CA GLU A 216 9.63 4.08 -4.64
C GLU A 216 10.37 3.62 -3.39
N ASN A 217 11.26 4.47 -2.86
CA ASN A 217 12.05 4.14 -1.65
C ASN A 217 11.48 4.79 -0.39
N SER A 218 10.26 5.34 -0.46
CA SER A 218 9.62 5.96 0.69
C SER A 218 8.87 4.92 1.53
N LYS A 219 8.37 5.35 2.69
CA LYS A 219 7.51 4.51 3.54
C LYS A 219 6.22 4.07 2.85
N GLU A 220 5.79 4.81 1.82
CA GLU A 220 4.59 4.52 1.02
C GLU A 220 4.91 3.74 -0.26
N GLY A 221 6.19 3.50 -0.58
CA GLY A 221 6.62 2.89 -1.85
C GLY A 221 6.06 1.49 -2.10
N TRP A 222 5.78 0.74 -1.03
CA TRP A 222 5.18 -0.59 -1.13
C TRP A 222 3.75 -0.56 -1.70
N LYS A 223 2.97 0.50 -1.44
CA LYS A 223 1.62 0.68 -2.01
C LYS A 223 1.70 1.00 -3.49
N GLN A 224 2.64 1.86 -3.91
CA GLN A 224 2.88 2.13 -5.32
C GLN A 224 3.32 0.87 -6.06
N LYS A 225 4.24 0.10 -5.47
CA LYS A 225 4.63 -1.22 -6.00
C LYS A 225 3.41 -2.12 -6.17
N PHE A 226 2.55 -2.22 -5.15
CA PHE A 226 1.36 -3.06 -5.21
C PHE A 226 0.39 -2.65 -6.32
N LEU A 227 0.11 -1.35 -6.48
CA LEU A 227 -0.71 -0.84 -7.58
C LEU A 227 -0.13 -1.24 -8.94
N LEU A 228 1.15 -1.01 -9.16
CA LEU A 228 1.81 -1.28 -10.45
C LEU A 228 1.88 -2.78 -10.78
N GLU A 229 2.04 -3.64 -9.77
CA GLU A 229 2.07 -5.09 -9.95
C GLU A 229 0.69 -5.72 -10.18
N MET A 230 -0.39 -5.03 -9.81
CA MET A 230 -1.75 -5.58 -9.87
C MET A 230 -2.13 -6.06 -11.26
N GLU A 231 -1.84 -5.28 -12.30
CA GLU A 231 -2.20 -5.64 -13.68
C GLU A 231 -1.52 -6.94 -14.17
N GLY A 232 -0.28 -7.21 -13.71
CA GLY A 232 0.48 -8.40 -14.12
C GLY A 232 0.28 -9.62 -13.22
N LYS A 233 -0.10 -9.42 -11.96
CA LYS A 233 -0.22 -10.50 -10.96
C LYS A 233 -1.67 -10.87 -10.64
N ALA A 234 -2.63 -9.97 -10.82
CA ALA A 234 -4.03 -10.22 -10.48
C ALA A 234 -4.70 -11.17 -11.48
N ASP A 235 -5.53 -12.04 -10.94
CA ASP A 235 -6.49 -12.86 -11.66
C ASP A 235 -7.91 -12.45 -11.24
N THR A 236 -8.91 -12.71 -12.07
CA THR A 236 -10.32 -12.43 -11.79
C THR A 236 -11.19 -13.65 -12.04
N ASP A 237 -12.20 -13.85 -11.19
CA ASP A 237 -13.21 -14.88 -11.37
C ASP A 237 -14.22 -14.56 -12.50
N LEU A 238 -14.18 -13.32 -13.00
CA LEU A 238 -14.96 -12.86 -14.14
C LEU A 238 -14.51 -13.44 -15.48
N LYS A 239 -13.43 -14.20 -15.57
CA LYS A 239 -12.93 -14.75 -16.85
C LYS A 239 -13.97 -15.54 -17.65
N LEU A 240 -14.94 -16.18 -17.00
CA LEU A 240 -16.02 -16.92 -17.66
C LEU A 240 -17.19 -16.02 -18.08
N GLU A 241 -17.50 -14.98 -17.30
CA GLU A 241 -18.63 -14.07 -17.52
C GLU A 241 -18.28 -12.86 -18.38
N ASN A 242 -17.04 -12.36 -18.25
CA ASN A 242 -16.46 -11.27 -19.01
C ASN A 242 -14.95 -11.47 -19.22
N LYS A 243 -14.59 -12.05 -20.37
CA LYS A 243 -13.19 -12.25 -20.79
C LYS A 243 -12.39 -10.96 -20.96
N ASN A 244 -13.05 -9.80 -21.01
CA ASN A 244 -12.42 -8.50 -21.30
C ASN A 244 -12.46 -7.55 -20.09
N PHE A 245 -12.56 -8.10 -18.88
CA PHE A 245 -12.37 -7.36 -17.65
C PHE A 245 -10.87 -7.17 -17.35
N LYS A 246 -10.46 -5.94 -17.07
CA LYS A 246 -9.07 -5.60 -16.73
C LYS A 246 -8.98 -4.89 -15.38
N LEU A 247 -8.11 -5.40 -14.51
CA LEU A 247 -7.69 -4.73 -13.29
C LEU A 247 -6.40 -3.98 -13.56
N ILE A 248 -6.36 -2.72 -13.15
CA ILE A 248 -5.23 -1.84 -13.40
C ILE A 248 -4.92 -1.07 -12.13
N GLY A 249 -3.64 -0.94 -11.80
CA GLY A 249 -3.17 0.11 -10.90
C GLY A 249 -2.33 1.13 -11.67
N LEU A 250 -2.43 2.38 -11.22
CA LEU A 250 -1.64 3.51 -11.71
C LEU A 250 -0.54 3.86 -10.72
N PRO A 251 0.53 4.56 -11.15
CA PRO A 251 1.43 5.21 -10.21
C PRO A 251 0.66 6.18 -9.31
N PHE A 252 1.24 6.61 -8.21
CA PHE A 252 0.61 7.62 -7.37
C PHE A 252 0.39 8.92 -8.14
N TYR A 253 -0.79 9.49 -7.97
CA TYR A 253 -1.05 10.84 -8.43
C TYR A 253 -0.37 11.83 -7.48
N ASN A 254 0.39 12.75 -8.06
CA ASN A 254 1.02 13.87 -7.37
C ASN A 254 1.15 15.02 -8.37
N GLU A 255 0.77 16.25 -7.98
CA GLU A 255 0.74 17.39 -8.90
C GLU A 255 2.09 17.62 -9.61
N LYS A 256 3.22 17.49 -8.89
CA LYS A 256 4.56 17.67 -9.48
C LYS A 256 4.98 16.54 -10.41
N LEU A 257 4.34 15.37 -10.31
CA LEU A 257 4.58 14.20 -11.15
C LEU A 257 3.40 13.90 -12.08
N LYS A 258 2.48 14.87 -12.24
CA LYS A 258 1.23 14.71 -12.99
C LYS A 258 1.42 14.17 -14.40
N LYS A 259 2.48 14.59 -15.10
CA LYS A 259 2.77 14.11 -16.45
C LYS A 259 3.02 12.60 -16.51
N GLU A 260 3.76 12.05 -15.56
CA GLU A 260 4.01 10.61 -15.50
C GLU A 260 2.72 9.82 -15.20
N PHE A 261 1.84 10.39 -14.37
CA PHE A 261 0.53 9.83 -14.13
C PHE A 261 -0.36 9.88 -15.39
N GLU A 262 -0.40 11.01 -16.09
CA GLU A 262 -1.15 11.18 -17.34
C GLU A 262 -0.66 10.20 -18.40
N ASP A 263 0.66 10.11 -18.62
CA ASP A 263 1.25 9.18 -19.58
C ASP A 263 0.90 7.72 -19.23
N ALA A 264 0.93 7.34 -17.95
CA ALA A 264 0.53 6.00 -17.50
C ALA A 264 -0.96 5.74 -17.74
N LEU A 265 -1.83 6.70 -17.43
CA LEU A 265 -3.27 6.61 -17.64
C LEU A 265 -3.59 6.50 -19.14
N GLU A 266 -2.99 7.34 -19.99
CA GLU A 266 -3.16 7.30 -21.44
C GLU A 266 -2.73 5.96 -22.02
N ASN A 267 -1.54 5.47 -21.66
CA ASN A 267 -1.03 4.21 -22.17
C ASN A 267 -1.89 3.00 -21.80
N LYS A 268 -2.50 3.02 -20.61
CA LYS A 268 -3.33 1.90 -20.12
C LYS A 268 -4.78 1.97 -20.57
N THR A 269 -5.28 3.17 -20.91
CA THR A 269 -6.70 3.38 -21.20
C THR A 269 -6.98 3.87 -22.62
N ILE A 270 -6.14 4.70 -23.22
CA ILE A 270 -6.39 5.33 -24.53
C ILE A 270 -5.63 4.62 -25.65
N SER A 271 -4.39 4.21 -25.41
CA SER A 271 -3.64 3.34 -26.33
C SER A 271 -4.31 1.97 -26.52
#